data_AF-A0A512B6P6-F1
#
_entry.id   AF-A0A512B6P6-F1
#
_cell.length_a   1.000
_cell.length_b   1.000
_cell.length_c   1.000
_cell.angle_alpha   90.00
_cell.angle_beta   90.00
_cell.angle_gamma   90.00
#
_symmetry.space_group_name_H-M   'P 1'
#
loop_
_entity.id
_entity.type
_entity.pdbx_description
1 polymer ?
#
loop_
_entity_poly.entity_id
_entity_poly.type
_entity_poly.pdbx_seq_one_letter_code
_entity_poly.pdbx_strand_id
1 'polypeptide(L)' 'MQESITNNDTGYVVDIDNIDSAVEALISLLKDASLSEEMGKKAKNRFDRLFTIEQWKNKMGVILN' A
#
# COMPACT_ATOMS: atom_id res chain seq x y z
N MET A 1 -2.59 -4.79 -7.71
CA MET A 1 -1.85 -4.67 -6.43
C MET A 1 -0.92 -3.45 -6.40
N GLN A 2 -0.19 -3.13 -7.48
CA GLN A 2 0.65 -1.92 -7.57
C GLN A 2 -0.11 -0.60 -7.34
N GLU A 3 -1.42 -0.55 -7.63
CA GLU A 3 -2.22 0.66 -7.41
C GLU A 3 -2.47 0.95 -5.92
N SER A 4 -2.50 -0.10 -5.09
CA SER A 4 -2.82 -0.03 -3.66
C SER A 4 -1.59 0.28 -2.81
N ILE A 5 -0.43 -0.27 -3.19
CA ILE A 5 0.84 -0.16 -2.47
C ILE A 5 1.86 0.62 -3.30
N THR A 6 2.48 1.63 -2.71
CA THR A 6 3.63 2.34 -3.28
C THR A 6 4.92 1.76 -2.70
N ASN A 7 5.73 1.14 -3.55
CA ASN A 7 6.95 0.44 -3.12
C ASN A 7 7.88 1.35 -2.31
N ASN A 8 8.41 0.83 -1.20
CA ASN A 8 9.25 1.51 -0.22
C ASN A 8 8.61 2.71 0.52
N ASP A 9 7.33 3.02 0.28
CA ASP A 9 6.65 4.14 0.95
C ASP A 9 5.48 3.67 1.82
N THR A 10 4.58 2.86 1.25
CA THR A 10 3.42 2.31 1.98
C THR A 10 3.51 0.79 2.17
N GLY A 11 4.67 0.21 1.86
CA GLY A 11 4.94 -1.22 1.88
C GLY A 11 5.92 -1.62 0.77
N TYR A 12 6.12 -2.93 0.61
CA TYR A 12 7.02 -3.47 -0.40
C TYR A 12 6.24 -4.12 -1.54
N VAL A 13 6.72 -3.90 -2.76
CA VAL A 13 6.28 -4.62 -3.96
C VAL A 13 7.48 -5.45 -4.41
N VAL A 14 7.33 -6.77 -4.34
CA VAL A 14 8.38 -7.74 -4.67
C VAL A 14 7.93 -8.57 -5.87
N ASP A 15 8.91 -9.10 -6.60
CA ASP A 15 8.65 -10.03 -7.70
C ASP A 15 8.18 -11.38 -7.14
N ILE A 16 7.20 -12.00 -7.80
CA ILE A 16 6.64 -13.29 -7.38
C ILE A 16 7.67 -14.42 -7.52
N ASP A 17 8.59 -14.29 -8.47
CA ASP A 17 9.64 -15.28 -8.72
C ASP A 17 10.88 -15.05 -7.80
N ASN A 18 10.90 -13.97 -7.02
CA ASN A 18 12.00 -13.62 -6.13
C ASN A 18 11.58 -13.69 -4.65
N ILE A 19 11.58 -14.91 -4.12
CA ILE A 19 11.26 -15.17 -2.71
C ILE A 19 12.25 -14.50 -1.74
N ASP A 20 13.52 -14.38 -2.13
CA ASP A 20 14.54 -13.80 -1.27
C ASP A 20 14.23 -12.33 -0.98
N SER A 21 13.82 -11.56 -1.99
CA SER A 21 13.37 -10.18 -1.80
C SER A 21 12.13 -10.06 -0.90
N ALA A 22 11.22 -11.04 -0.92
CA ALA A 22 10.08 -11.07 -0.01
C ALA A 22 10.54 -11.30 1.45
N VAL A 23 11.50 -12.20 1.66
CA VAL A 23 12.07 -12.49 2.97
C VAL A 23 12.84 -11.28 3.50
N GLU A 24 13.65 -10.63 2.67
CA GLU A 24 14.38 -9.41 3.04
C GLU A 24 13.44 -8.27 3.43
N ALA A 25 12.38 -8.04 2.65
CA ALA A 25 11.34 -7.07 2.95
C ALA A 25 10.67 -7.36 4.29
N LEU A 26 10.30 -8.62 4.55
CA LEU A 26 9.70 -9.02 5.82
C LEU A 26 10.66 -8.81 7.01
N ILE A 27 11.92 -9.22 6.86
CA ILE A 27 12.95 -9.04 7.89
C ILE A 27 13.15 -7.55 8.20
N SER A 28 13.14 -6.68 7.18
CA SER A 28 13.28 -5.23 7.39
C SER A 28 12.18 -4.67 8.30
N LEU A 29 10.91 -5.06 8.07
CA LEU A 29 9.76 -4.62 8.85
C LEU A 29 9.78 -5.20 10.27
N LEU A 30 10.26 -6.42 10.45
CA LEU A 30 10.35 -7.07 11.76
C LEU A 30 11.49 -6.49 12.61
N LYS A 31 12.58 -6.06 11.98
CA LYS A 31 13.74 -5.48 12.68
C LYS A 31 13.57 -4.00 12.99
N ASP A 32 12.82 -3.26 12.17
CA ASP A 32 12.60 -1.84 12.35
C ASP A 32 11.09 -1.54 12.56
N ALA A 33 10.70 -1.50 13.83
CA ALA A 33 9.32 -1.20 14.22
C ALA A 33 8.89 0.21 13.79
N SER A 34 9.80 1.18 13.77
CA SER A 34 9.49 2.56 13.37
C SER A 34 9.21 2.65 11.87
N LEU A 35 10.01 1.97 11.05
CA LEU A 35 9.76 1.83 9.61
C LEU A 35 8.39 1.20 9.34
N SER A 36 8.10 0.10 10.04
CA SER A 36 6.82 -0.62 9.90
C SER A 36 5.63 0.26 10.27
N GLU A 37 5.72 0.99 11.39
CA GLU A 37 4.67 1.92 11.83
C GLU A 37 4.49 3.09 10.85
N GLU A 38 5.59 3.67 10.35
CA GLU A 38 5.55 4.75 9.38
C GLU A 38 4.87 4.31 8.08
N MET A 39 5.29 3.18 7.51
CA MET A 39 4.70 2.61 6.30
C MET A 39 3.20 2.34 6.50
N GLY A 40 2.82 1.79 7.66
CA GLY A 40 1.42 1.53 8.02
C GLY A 40 0.58 2.81 8.09
N LYS A 41 1.09 3.88 8.72
CA LYS A 41 0.41 5.20 8.77
C LYS A 41 0.21 5.77 7.37
N LYS A 42 1.24 5.72 6.52
CA LYS A 42 1.14 6.21 5.14
C LYS A 42 0.16 5.39 4.32
N ALA A 43 0.18 4.07 4.45
CA ALA A 43 -0.77 3.17 3.80
C ALA A 43 -2.21 3.49 4.20
N LYS A 44 -2.48 3.70 5.50
CA LYS A 44 -3.79 4.11 5.99
C LYS A 44 -4.24 5.45 5.39
N ASN A 45 -3.39 6.47 5.45
CA ASN A 45 -3.71 7.79 4.90
C ASN A 45 -4.01 7.73 3.40
N ARG A 46 -3.26 6.90 2.65
CA ARG A 46 -3.52 6.65 1.24
C ARG A 46 -4.88 5.98 1.02
N PHE A 47 -5.21 4.98 1.83
CA PHE A 47 -6.49 4.28 1.77
C PHE A 47 -7.67 5.22 1.99
N ASP A 48 -7.63 5.98 3.08
CA ASP A 48 -8.68 6.92 3.45
C ASP A 48 -8.87 8.03 2.40
N ARG A 49 -7.83 8.33 1.61
CA ARG A 49 -7.90 9.32 0.52
C ARG A 49 -8.44 8.74 -0.80
N LEU A 50 -8.10 7.51 -1.16
CA LEU A 50 -8.27 7.01 -2.53
C LEU A 50 -9.29 5.88 -2.68
N PHE A 51 -9.52 5.11 -1.62
CA PHE A 51 -10.22 3.83 -1.69
C PHE A 51 -11.48 3.77 -0.81
N THR A 52 -12.05 4.93 -0.46
CA THR A 52 -13.31 5.00 0.28
C THR A 52 -14.52 4.79 -0.64
N ILE A 53 -15.65 4.37 -0.04
CA ILE A 53 -16.93 4.23 -0.75
C ILE A 53 -17.34 5.56 -1.40
N GLU A 54 -17.08 6.68 -0.72
CA GLU A 54 -17.36 8.01 -1.25
C GLU A 54 -16.57 8.29 -2.53
N GLN A 55 -15.26 7.99 -2.53
CA GLN A 55 -14.42 8.13 -3.73
C GLN A 55 -14.91 7.24 -4.87
N TRP A 56 -15.35 6.02 -4.57
CA TRP A 56 -15.95 5.14 -5.57
C TRP A 56 -17.25 5.72 -6.14
N LYS A 57 -18.17 6.19 -5.29
CA LYS A 57 -19.43 6.81 -5.72
C LYS A 57 -19.19 8.03 -6.61
N ASN A 58 -18.22 8.88 -6.24
CA ASN A 58 -17.86 10.06 -7.03
C ASN A 58 -17.35 9.67 -8.42
N LYS A 59 -16.47 8.66 -8.52
CA LYS A 59 -15.99 8.16 -9.82
C LYS A 59 -17.10 7.57 -10.68
N MET A 60 -18.02 6.81 -10.08
CA MET A 60 -19.15 6.22 -10.81
C MET A 60 -20.19 7.27 -11.24
N GLY A 61 -20.43 8.29 -10.41
CA GLY A 61 -21.32 9.39 -10.74
C GLY A 61 -20.85 10.22 -11.95
N VAL A 62 -19.55 10.27 -12.21
CA VAL A 62 -18.99 10.88 -13.43
C VAL A 62 -19.19 10.02 -14.67
N ILE A 63 -19.29 8.69 -14.53
CA ILE A 63 -19.42 7.76 -15.66
C ILE A 63 -20.89 7.56 -16.06
N LEU A 64 -21.81 7.67 -15.10
CA LEU A 64 -23.24 7.39 -15.28
C LEU A 64 -24.08 8.64 -15.60
N ASN A 65 -23.47 9.82 -15.62
CA ASN A 65 -24.06 11.09 -16.06
C ASN A 65 -23.35 11.61 -17.31
#